data_AF-A0A954FPM7-F1
#
_entry.id   AF-A0A954FPM7-F1
#
_cell.length_a   1.000
_cell.length_b   1.000
_cell.length_c   1.000
_cell.angle_alpha   90.00
_cell.angle_beta   90.00
_cell.angle_gamma   90.00
#
_symmetry.space_group_name_H-M   'P 1'
#
loop_
_entity.id
_entity.type
_entity.pdbx_description
1 polymer ?
#
loop_
_entity_poly.entity_id
_entity_poly.type
_entity_poly.pdbx_seq_one_letter_code
_entity_poly.pdbx_strand_id
1 'polypeptide(L)'
;MLTSMAAGLGWGIRGQYGHETGAMIAGTLASLTLVLFYAGGGSSLAAARAAAMATVGVGIGGTMTYGQTVGLTHDTNLVGNWEAWRWGMLGLFMKGGIWISFFGLFLGMGLSGKRYRPLEMLALIAALTGLVYVGLWLINSPYDTANKVLPKIYFSDSWQFEPDDPNLKPRREVWGGLLLALLGLLAYAGIVRRDHLVVRLAVFAFVA
;
A
#
# COMPACT_ATOMS: atom_id res chain seq x y z
N MET A 1 19.32 -4.14 7.57
CA MET A 1 19.10 -5.42 8.26
C MET A 1 18.14 -5.29 9.45
N LEU A 2 18.43 -4.45 10.46
CA LEU A 2 17.55 -4.27 11.62
C LEU A 2 16.12 -3.82 11.26
N THR A 3 15.97 -2.86 10.33
CA THR A 3 14.64 -2.44 9.84
C THR A 3 13.84 -3.59 9.25
N SER A 4 14.49 -4.45 8.45
CA SER A 4 13.86 -5.60 7.82
C SER A 4 13.44 -6.65 8.86
N MET A 5 14.25 -6.86 9.91
CA MET A 5 13.89 -7.75 11.03
C MET A 5 12.69 -7.21 11.81
N ALA A 6 12.68 -5.91 12.12
CA ALA A 6 11.58 -5.25 12.81
C ALA A 6 10.29 -5.27 11.98
N ALA A 7 10.40 -5.00 10.68
CA ALA A 7 9.29 -5.09 9.73
C ALA A 7 8.76 -6.53 9.63
N GLY A 8 9.66 -7.52 9.52
CA GLY A 8 9.32 -8.94 9.45
C GLY A 8 8.59 -9.43 10.71
N LEU A 9 9.07 -9.05 11.89
CA LEU A 9 8.35 -9.29 13.16
C LEU A 9 6.95 -8.68 13.13
N GLY A 10 6.83 -7.42 12.72
CA GLY A 10 5.55 -6.74 12.60
C GLY A 10 4.60 -7.43 11.61
N TRP A 11 5.12 -7.95 10.50
CA TRP A 11 4.35 -8.73 9.53
C TRP A 11 3.89 -10.08 10.11
N GLY A 12 4.72 -10.73 10.93
CA GLY A 12 4.32 -11.92 11.68
C GLY A 12 3.17 -11.63 12.65
N ILE A 13 3.25 -10.53 13.40
CA ILE A 13 2.17 -10.08 14.30
C ILE A 13 0.89 -9.77 13.51
N ARG A 14 1.02 -9.10 12.36
CA ARG A 14 -0.10 -8.79 11.47
C ARG A 14 -0.92 -10.02 11.10
N GLY A 15 -0.30 -11.20 10.96
CA GLY A 15 -1.01 -12.45 10.70
C GLY A 15 -2.13 -12.76 11.69
N GLN A 16 -2.05 -12.23 12.92
CA GLN A 16 -3.06 -12.40 13.97
C GLN A 16 -4.13 -11.30 14.00
N TYR A 17 -3.81 -10.07 13.58
CA TYR A 17 -4.72 -8.91 13.67
C TYR A 17 -5.34 -8.51 12.33
N GLY A 18 -4.73 -8.89 11.20
CA GLY A 18 -5.22 -8.61 9.85
C GLY A 18 -5.30 -7.12 9.46
N HIS A 19 -5.75 -6.89 8.23
CA HIS A 19 -6.22 -5.59 7.72
C HIS A 19 -5.25 -4.40 7.95
N GLU A 20 -5.78 -3.19 8.18
CA GLU A 20 -5.05 -1.94 8.33
C GLU A 20 -4.29 -1.88 9.66
N THR A 21 -4.96 -2.23 10.77
CA THR A 21 -4.37 -2.17 12.12
C THR A 21 -3.15 -3.08 12.24
N GLY A 22 -3.22 -4.30 11.70
CA GLY A 22 -2.06 -5.19 11.68
C GLY A 22 -0.92 -4.66 10.79
N ALA A 23 -1.23 -3.99 9.68
CA ALA A 23 -0.21 -3.36 8.83
C ALA A 23 0.51 -2.22 9.56
N MET A 24 -0.22 -1.41 10.33
CA MET A 24 0.33 -0.31 11.12
C MET A 24 1.38 -0.78 12.14
N ILE A 25 1.27 -1.99 12.69
CA ILE A 25 2.27 -2.53 13.63
C ILE A 25 3.65 -2.61 12.94
N ALA A 26 3.71 -3.22 11.75
CA ALA A 26 4.96 -3.30 11.01
C ALA A 26 5.44 -1.94 10.51
N GLY A 27 4.51 -1.06 10.09
CA GLY A 27 4.87 0.32 9.74
C GLY A 27 5.51 1.07 10.91
N THR A 28 5.02 0.86 12.13
CA THR A 28 5.55 1.46 13.36
C THR A 28 6.94 0.91 13.67
N LEU A 29 7.11 -0.41 13.68
CA LEU A 29 8.40 -1.03 13.95
C LEU A 29 9.46 -0.66 12.91
N ALA A 30 9.09 -0.69 11.61
CA ALA A 30 9.99 -0.31 10.52
C ALA A 30 10.37 1.17 10.57
N SER A 31 9.39 2.07 10.74
CA SER A 31 9.64 3.52 10.75
C SER A 31 10.42 3.98 11.97
N LEU A 32 10.13 3.46 13.18
CA LEU A 32 10.92 3.77 14.36
C LEU A 32 12.37 3.34 14.17
N THR A 33 12.60 2.15 13.63
CA THR A 33 13.96 1.68 13.34
C THR A 33 14.64 2.61 12.33
N LEU A 34 13.99 2.97 11.22
CA LEU A 34 14.60 3.89 10.25
C LEU A 34 14.92 5.26 10.85
N VAL A 35 13.99 5.85 11.58
CA VAL A 35 14.14 7.20 12.11
C VAL A 35 15.21 7.24 13.22
N LEU A 36 15.26 6.25 14.10
CA LEU A 36 16.28 6.18 15.16
C LEU A 36 17.70 6.06 14.61
N PHE A 37 17.89 5.29 13.53
CA PHE A 37 19.22 5.07 12.95
C PHE A 37 19.63 6.13 11.93
N TYR A 38 18.68 6.70 11.18
CA TYR A 38 19.00 7.56 10.02
C TYR A 38 18.53 9.01 10.16
N ALA A 39 17.73 9.37 11.17
CA ALA A 39 17.23 10.73 11.37
C ALA A 39 17.67 11.36 12.71
N GLY A 40 18.79 10.90 13.28
CA GLY A 40 19.28 11.31 14.62
C GLY A 40 19.63 12.79 14.79
N GLY A 41 19.69 13.59 13.72
CA GLY A 41 19.87 15.04 13.80
C GLY A 41 18.61 15.83 14.17
N GLY A 42 17.44 15.20 14.19
CA GLY A 42 16.16 15.82 14.55
C GLY A 42 15.80 15.70 16.03
N SER A 43 14.80 16.45 16.48
CA SER A 43 14.25 16.27 17.83
C SER A 43 13.47 14.95 17.95
N SER A 44 13.39 14.40 19.15
CA SER A 44 12.58 13.20 19.43
C SER A 44 11.12 13.35 19.00
N LEU A 45 10.57 14.56 19.09
CA LEU A 45 9.22 14.88 18.61
C LEU A 45 9.12 14.82 17.07
N ALA A 46 10.13 15.30 16.35
CA ALA A 46 10.17 15.18 14.88
C ALA A 46 10.27 13.71 14.45
N ALA A 47 11.12 12.95 15.14
CA ALA A 47 11.26 11.51 14.95
C ALA A 47 9.93 10.77 15.17
N ALA A 48 9.26 11.02 16.30
CA ALA A 48 7.97 10.42 16.62
C ALA A 48 6.88 10.77 15.60
N ARG A 49 6.84 12.03 15.13
CA ARG A 49 5.90 12.45 14.06
C ARG A 49 6.16 11.73 12.75
N ALA A 50 7.42 11.60 12.34
CA ALA A 50 7.79 10.89 11.13
C ALA A 50 7.40 9.41 11.19
N ALA A 51 7.68 8.76 12.32
CA ALA A 51 7.27 7.37 12.56
C ALA A 51 5.75 7.22 12.52
N ALA A 52 5.01 8.08 13.23
CA ALA A 52 3.54 8.04 13.25
C ALA A 52 2.93 8.24 11.86
N MET A 53 3.46 9.19 11.06
CA MET A 53 3.01 9.39 9.68
C MET A 53 3.28 8.16 8.82
N ALA A 54 4.49 7.61 8.88
CA ALA A 54 4.86 6.41 8.12
C ALA A 54 3.99 5.20 8.50
N THR A 55 3.67 5.04 9.79
CA THR A 55 2.71 4.05 10.29
C THR A 55 1.34 4.18 9.62
N VAL A 56 0.80 5.41 9.55
CA VAL A 56 -0.47 5.67 8.85
C VAL A 56 -0.38 5.29 7.38
N GLY A 57 0.73 5.66 6.70
CA GLY A 57 0.97 5.29 5.30
C GLY A 57 0.92 3.78 5.06
N VAL A 58 1.53 2.98 5.93
CA VAL A 58 1.46 1.51 5.86
C VAL A 58 0.06 1.00 6.18
N GLY A 59 -0.66 1.64 7.10
CA GLY A 59 -2.05 1.32 7.40
C GLY A 59 -2.96 1.46 6.18
N ILE A 60 -2.81 2.54 5.40
CA ILE A 60 -3.61 2.80 4.19
C ILE A 60 -3.48 1.65 3.18
N GLY A 61 -2.25 1.16 2.93
CA GLY A 61 -2.06 0.02 2.03
C GLY A 61 -2.62 -1.30 2.58
N GLY A 62 -2.82 -1.39 3.90
CA GLY A 62 -3.45 -2.52 4.61
C GLY A 62 -4.88 -2.85 4.16
N THR A 63 -5.53 -1.92 3.48
CA THR A 63 -6.86 -2.07 2.88
C THR A 63 -6.87 -2.98 1.63
N MET A 64 -5.71 -3.20 1.00
CA MET A 64 -5.63 -4.02 -0.22
C MET A 64 -5.75 -5.51 0.06
N THR A 65 -6.55 -6.20 -0.74
CA THR A 65 -6.52 -7.65 -0.85
C THR A 65 -5.18 -8.07 -1.47
N TYR A 66 -4.20 -8.39 -0.63
CA TYR A 66 -2.91 -8.95 -1.08
C TYR A 66 -2.81 -10.46 -0.86
N GLY A 67 -3.55 -11.03 0.11
CA GLY A 67 -3.49 -12.45 0.43
C GLY A 67 -3.84 -13.36 -0.74
N GLN A 68 -4.89 -13.05 -1.50
CA GLN A 68 -5.24 -13.80 -2.71
C GLN A 68 -4.22 -13.62 -3.85
N THR A 69 -3.53 -12.48 -3.91
CA THR A 69 -2.40 -12.29 -4.85
C THR A 69 -1.19 -13.12 -4.45
N VAL A 70 -0.92 -13.26 -3.15
CA VAL A 70 0.09 -14.21 -2.64
C VAL A 70 -0.32 -15.64 -2.98
N GLY A 71 -1.60 -15.97 -2.88
CA GLY A 71 -2.16 -17.27 -3.30
C GLY A 71 -1.74 -17.66 -4.72
N LEU A 72 -1.84 -16.74 -5.68
CA LEU A 72 -1.40 -16.96 -7.07
C LEU A 72 0.07 -17.40 -7.22
N THR A 73 0.91 -17.16 -6.21
CA THR A 73 2.34 -17.49 -6.22
C THR A 73 2.73 -18.64 -5.30
N HIS A 74 1.88 -19.02 -4.33
CA HIS A 74 2.22 -19.98 -3.27
C HIS A 74 1.16 -21.06 -3.03
N ASP A 75 -0.04 -20.95 -3.59
CA ASP A 75 -1.08 -21.97 -3.40
C ASP A 75 -0.62 -23.29 -4.02
N THR A 76 -0.75 -24.37 -3.26
CA THR A 76 -0.41 -25.73 -3.69
C THR A 76 -1.18 -26.15 -4.94
N ASN A 77 -2.41 -25.68 -5.10
CA ASN A 77 -3.25 -25.99 -6.26
C ASN A 77 -2.76 -25.32 -7.55
N LEU A 78 -1.99 -24.25 -7.43
CA LEU A 78 -1.46 -23.47 -8.55
C LEU A 78 0.02 -23.77 -8.85
N VAL A 79 0.63 -24.72 -8.14
CA VAL A 79 2.02 -25.15 -8.40
C VAL A 79 2.11 -25.72 -9.82
N GLY A 80 2.99 -25.14 -10.64
CA GLY A 80 3.15 -25.48 -12.05
C GLY A 80 2.35 -24.58 -13.00
N ASN A 81 1.39 -23.79 -12.50
CA ASN A 81 0.69 -22.78 -13.29
C ASN A 81 1.54 -21.50 -13.43
N TRP A 82 2.34 -21.47 -14.50
CA TRP A 82 3.29 -20.37 -14.73
C TRP A 82 2.60 -19.04 -15.08
N GLU A 83 1.39 -19.08 -15.61
CA GLU A 83 0.60 -17.89 -15.91
C GLU A 83 0.11 -17.24 -14.60
N ALA A 84 -0.48 -18.04 -13.70
CA ALA A 84 -0.89 -17.60 -12.37
C ALA A 84 0.30 -17.03 -11.60
N TRP A 85 1.44 -17.71 -11.61
CA TRP A 85 2.64 -17.25 -10.92
C TRP A 85 3.14 -15.89 -11.46
N ARG A 86 3.28 -15.73 -12.78
CA ARG A 86 3.71 -14.46 -13.40
C ARG A 86 2.75 -13.33 -13.08
N TRP A 87 1.46 -13.60 -13.16
CA TRP A 87 0.41 -12.63 -12.89
C TRP A 87 0.38 -12.23 -11.40
N GLY A 88 0.53 -13.21 -10.50
CA GLY A 88 0.68 -13.00 -9.07
C GLY A 88 1.91 -12.16 -8.73
N MET A 89 3.07 -12.46 -9.32
CA MET A 89 4.29 -11.67 -9.13
C MET A 89 4.14 -10.23 -9.60
N LEU A 90 3.51 -10.00 -10.76
CA LEU A 90 3.17 -8.65 -11.23
C LEU A 90 2.21 -7.94 -10.28
N GLY A 91 1.19 -8.64 -9.81
CA GLY A 91 0.24 -8.13 -8.82
C GLY A 91 0.89 -7.75 -7.49
N LEU A 92 1.83 -8.57 -7.00
CA LEU A 92 2.60 -8.30 -5.79
C LEU A 92 3.51 -7.09 -5.97
N PHE A 93 4.18 -6.97 -7.10
CA PHE A 93 4.97 -5.79 -7.43
C PHE A 93 4.11 -4.53 -7.45
N MET A 94 2.97 -4.56 -8.14
CA MET A 94 2.08 -3.39 -8.25
C MET A 94 1.46 -3.01 -6.91
N LYS A 95 0.81 -3.95 -6.21
CA LYS A 95 0.17 -3.70 -4.92
C LYS A 95 1.20 -3.36 -3.84
N GLY A 96 2.30 -4.09 -3.79
CA GLY A 96 3.41 -3.85 -2.86
C GLY A 96 4.06 -2.50 -3.09
N GLY A 97 4.35 -2.15 -4.35
CA GLY A 97 4.91 -0.86 -4.72
C GLY A 97 4.01 0.30 -4.33
N ILE A 98 2.70 0.22 -4.62
CA ILE A 98 1.72 1.24 -4.18
C ILE A 98 1.70 1.36 -2.65
N TRP A 99 1.69 0.23 -1.96
CA TRP A 99 1.64 0.19 -0.49
C TRP A 99 2.84 0.87 0.14
N ILE A 100 4.04 0.46 -0.25
CA ILE A 100 5.27 0.94 0.36
C ILE A 100 5.59 2.35 -0.14
N SER A 101 5.05 2.77 -1.29
CA SER A 101 5.04 4.19 -1.69
C SER A 101 4.30 5.07 -0.70
N PHE A 102 3.15 4.65 -0.16
CA PHE A 102 2.47 5.41 0.91
C PHE A 102 3.35 5.51 2.16
N PHE A 103 4.07 4.44 2.53
CA PHE A 103 5.05 4.50 3.61
C PHE A 103 6.14 5.54 3.34
N GLY A 104 6.80 5.49 2.19
CA GLY A 104 7.86 6.44 1.81
C GLY A 104 7.35 7.88 1.73
N LEU A 105 6.15 8.07 1.16
CA LEU A 105 5.50 9.37 1.04
C LEU A 105 5.26 9.99 2.40
N PHE A 106 4.59 9.27 3.31
CA PHE A 106 4.24 9.79 4.63
C PHE A 106 5.46 9.94 5.54
N LEU A 107 6.43 9.02 5.45
CA LEU A 107 7.72 9.18 6.12
C LEU A 107 8.42 10.46 5.65
N GLY A 108 8.45 10.71 4.35
CA GLY A 108 8.99 11.93 3.76
C GLY A 108 8.25 13.18 4.24
N MET A 109 6.91 13.14 4.32
CA MET A 109 6.13 14.28 4.82
C MET A 109 6.51 14.60 6.26
N GLY A 110 6.69 13.58 7.10
CA GLY A 110 7.13 13.74 8.49
C GLY A 110 8.56 14.27 8.65
N LEU A 111 9.47 13.91 7.73
CA LEU A 111 10.87 14.33 7.75
C LEU A 111 11.16 15.67 7.03
N SER A 112 10.29 16.09 6.11
CA SER A 112 10.50 17.25 5.23
C SER A 112 10.54 18.60 5.95
N GLY A 113 10.04 18.67 7.19
CA GLY A 113 9.85 19.92 7.93
C GLY A 113 8.73 20.82 7.38
N LYS A 114 8.05 20.44 6.29
CA LYS A 114 6.95 21.22 5.72
C LYS A 114 5.69 21.08 6.55
N ARG A 115 5.06 22.22 6.85
CA ARG A 115 3.81 22.28 7.62
C ARG A 115 2.60 22.25 6.70
N TYR A 116 1.72 21.28 6.90
CA TYR A 116 0.41 21.18 6.24
C TYR A 116 -0.63 21.79 7.17
N ARG A 117 -1.40 22.77 6.67
CA ARG A 117 -2.39 23.48 7.49
C ARG A 117 -3.66 22.62 7.66
N PRO A 118 -4.46 22.76 8.73
CA PRO A 118 -5.66 21.94 8.92
C PRO A 118 -6.64 21.98 7.74
N LEU A 119 -6.91 23.17 7.18
CA LEU A 119 -7.78 23.30 5.99
C LEU A 119 -7.18 22.67 4.73
N GLU A 120 -5.86 22.74 4.59
CA GLU A 120 -5.13 22.09 3.50
C GLU A 120 -5.22 20.56 3.64
N MET A 121 -5.05 20.03 4.86
CA MET A 121 -5.22 18.60 5.13
C MET A 121 -6.66 18.13 4.87
N LEU A 122 -7.67 18.91 5.27
CA LEU A 122 -9.08 18.60 5.00
C LEU A 122 -9.36 18.57 3.50
N ALA A 123 -8.87 19.56 2.76
CA ALA A 123 -9.00 19.61 1.31
C ALA A 123 -8.28 18.43 0.63
N LEU A 124 -7.09 18.06 1.12
CA LEU A 124 -6.37 16.88 0.63
C LEU A 124 -7.14 15.59 0.90
N ILE A 125 -7.66 15.39 2.12
CA ILE A 125 -8.45 14.20 2.44
C ILE A 125 -9.65 14.10 1.49
N ALA A 126 -10.42 15.17 1.33
CA ALA A 126 -11.58 15.19 0.43
C ALA A 126 -11.19 14.88 -1.04
N ALA A 127 -10.14 15.53 -1.55
CA ALA A 127 -9.66 15.32 -2.91
C ALA A 127 -9.15 13.88 -3.12
N LEU A 128 -8.36 13.35 -2.19
CA LEU A 128 -7.82 12.00 -2.26
C LEU A 128 -8.92 10.94 -2.15
N THR A 129 -9.92 11.14 -1.29
CA THR A 129 -11.10 10.28 -1.24
C THR A 129 -11.84 10.27 -2.58
N GLY A 130 -12.01 11.44 -3.21
CA GLY A 130 -12.56 11.53 -4.57
C GLY A 130 -11.75 10.73 -5.58
N LEU A 131 -10.42 10.86 -5.56
CA LEU A 131 -9.52 10.10 -6.43
C LEU A 131 -9.57 8.59 -6.18
N VAL A 132 -9.76 8.14 -4.94
CA VAL A 132 -10.01 6.73 -4.63
C VAL A 132 -11.25 6.25 -5.37
N TYR A 133 -12.38 6.95 -5.25
CA TYR A 133 -13.62 6.55 -5.94
C TYR A 133 -13.45 6.54 -7.47
N VAL A 134 -12.77 7.53 -8.03
CA VAL A 134 -12.46 7.58 -9.47
C VAL A 134 -11.60 6.38 -9.87
N GLY A 135 -10.57 6.02 -9.12
CA GLY A 135 -9.73 4.87 -9.43
C GLY A 135 -10.43 3.53 -9.23
N LEU A 136 -11.31 3.42 -8.24
CA LEU A 136 -12.17 2.25 -8.08
C LEU A 136 -13.09 2.06 -9.28
N TRP A 137 -13.67 3.15 -9.79
CA TRP A 137 -14.55 3.13 -10.95
C TRP A 137 -13.79 2.83 -12.25
N LEU A 138 -12.62 3.44 -12.45
CA LEU A 138 -11.82 3.28 -13.68
C LEU A 138 -11.12 1.92 -13.79
N ILE A 139 -10.61 1.40 -12.67
CA ILE A 139 -9.65 0.28 -12.68
C ILE A 139 -10.22 -0.96 -11.99
N ASN A 140 -10.88 -0.79 -10.84
CA ASN A 140 -11.39 -1.92 -10.04
C ASN A 140 -12.89 -2.17 -10.22
N SER A 141 -13.48 -1.70 -11.32
CA SER A 141 -14.86 -1.96 -11.71
C SER A 141 -14.91 -2.44 -13.17
N PRO A 142 -15.94 -3.20 -13.58
CA PRO A 142 -17.02 -3.75 -12.75
C PRO A 142 -16.52 -4.86 -11.80
N TYR A 143 -17.23 -5.09 -10.70
CA TYR A 143 -17.00 -6.21 -9.80
C TYR A 143 -18.35 -6.81 -9.44
N ASP A 144 -18.64 -7.99 -9.98
CA ASP A 144 -19.88 -8.72 -9.77
C ASP A 144 -19.58 -10.23 -9.76
N THR A 145 -19.42 -10.76 -8.56
CA THR A 145 -19.11 -12.17 -8.35
C THR A 145 -20.29 -13.11 -8.65
N ALA A 146 -21.53 -12.61 -8.64
CA ALA A 146 -22.70 -13.44 -8.95
C ALA A 146 -22.73 -13.85 -10.43
N ASN A 147 -22.27 -12.94 -11.31
CA ASN A 147 -22.17 -13.17 -12.74
C ASN A 147 -20.74 -13.51 -13.21
N LYS A 148 -19.83 -13.82 -12.28
CA LYS A 148 -18.40 -14.07 -12.56
C LYS A 148 -17.70 -12.95 -13.33
N VAL A 149 -18.11 -11.71 -13.11
CA VAL A 149 -17.51 -10.52 -13.73
C VAL A 149 -16.51 -9.89 -12.78
N LEU A 150 -15.25 -9.84 -13.19
CA LEU A 150 -14.17 -9.19 -12.47
C LEU A 150 -13.64 -7.97 -13.24
N PRO A 151 -12.94 -7.05 -12.57
CA PRO A 151 -12.28 -5.94 -13.23
C PRO A 151 -11.29 -6.45 -14.30
N LYS A 152 -11.09 -5.67 -15.37
CA LYS A 152 -10.19 -6.04 -16.47
C LYS A 152 -8.76 -6.34 -16.00
N ILE A 153 -8.30 -5.61 -14.99
CA ILE A 153 -7.02 -5.84 -14.34
C ILE A 153 -7.31 -6.25 -12.90
N TYR A 154 -7.22 -7.56 -12.64
CA TYR A 154 -7.54 -8.17 -11.37
C TYR A 154 -6.40 -9.09 -10.95
N PHE A 155 -5.74 -8.76 -9.84
CA PHE A 155 -4.51 -9.42 -9.39
C PHE A 155 -4.74 -10.42 -8.27
N SER A 156 -5.98 -10.81 -8.01
CA SER A 156 -6.32 -11.77 -6.97
C SER A 156 -6.80 -13.05 -7.62
N ASP A 157 -6.91 -14.07 -6.80
CA ASP A 157 -7.41 -15.37 -7.20
C ASP A 157 -8.81 -15.30 -7.84
N SER A 158 -8.98 -16.03 -8.94
CA SER A 158 -10.09 -15.91 -9.88
C SER A 158 -10.35 -17.19 -10.66
N TRP A 159 -11.55 -17.29 -11.23
CA TRP A 159 -11.98 -18.44 -12.05
C TRP A 159 -11.12 -18.68 -13.30
N GLN A 160 -10.25 -17.73 -13.68
CA GLN A 160 -9.28 -17.95 -14.75
C GLN A 160 -8.23 -19.00 -14.36
N PHE A 161 -7.80 -19.00 -13.09
CA PHE A 161 -6.75 -19.89 -12.61
C PHE A 161 -7.32 -21.12 -11.90
N GLU A 162 -8.49 -20.98 -11.27
CA GLU A 162 -9.19 -22.06 -10.57
C GLU A 162 -10.65 -22.17 -11.06
N PRO A 163 -10.89 -22.66 -12.29
CA PRO A 163 -12.23 -22.68 -12.90
C PRO A 163 -13.19 -23.63 -12.19
N ASP A 164 -12.65 -24.70 -11.59
CA ASP A 164 -13.41 -25.80 -11.01
C ASP A 164 -13.61 -25.69 -9.50
N ASP A 165 -13.07 -24.66 -8.83
CA ASP A 165 -13.27 -24.48 -7.38
C ASP A 165 -14.65 -23.86 -7.10
N PRO A 166 -15.62 -24.62 -6.54
CA PRO A 166 -16.94 -24.09 -6.21
C PRO A 166 -16.92 -23.16 -4.99
N ASN A 167 -15.84 -23.18 -4.19
CA ASN A 167 -15.68 -22.37 -3.00
C ASN A 167 -14.90 -21.07 -3.24
N LEU A 168 -14.46 -20.84 -4.48
CA LEU A 168 -13.68 -19.67 -4.83
C LEU A 168 -14.46 -18.39 -4.55
N LYS A 169 -13.89 -17.52 -3.72
CA LYS A 169 -14.46 -16.23 -3.33
C LYS A 169 -13.50 -15.10 -3.70
N PRO A 170 -13.46 -14.68 -4.98
CA PRO A 170 -12.67 -13.52 -5.39
C PRO A 170 -13.05 -12.33 -4.51
N ARG A 171 -12.08 -11.60 -3.97
CA ARG A 171 -12.33 -10.41 -3.12
C ARG A 171 -12.21 -9.15 -3.93
N ARG A 172 -13.01 -8.14 -3.58
CA ARG A 172 -12.93 -6.83 -4.20
C ARG A 172 -11.53 -6.23 -4.02
N GLU A 173 -10.98 -5.72 -5.11
CA GLU A 173 -9.71 -5.02 -5.13
C GLU A 173 -9.90 -3.51 -5.04
N VAL A 174 -8.95 -2.83 -4.39
CA VAL A 174 -8.97 -1.36 -4.22
C VAL A 174 -7.68 -0.68 -4.68
N TRP A 175 -6.75 -1.44 -5.25
CA TRP A 175 -5.39 -0.96 -5.58
C TRP A 175 -5.41 0.18 -6.60
N GLY A 176 -6.36 0.21 -7.54
CA GLY A 176 -6.51 1.26 -8.53
C GLY A 176 -7.00 2.57 -7.92
N GLY A 177 -7.91 2.49 -6.94
CA GLY A 177 -8.30 3.64 -6.12
C GLY A 177 -7.11 4.21 -5.34
N LEU A 178 -6.35 3.34 -4.68
CA LEU A 178 -5.14 3.76 -3.95
C LEU A 178 -4.04 4.30 -4.86
N LEU A 179 -3.87 3.74 -6.06
CA LEU A 179 -2.92 4.24 -7.06
C LEU A 179 -3.24 5.68 -7.45
N LEU A 180 -4.51 5.98 -7.74
CA LEU A 180 -4.91 7.34 -8.13
C LEU A 180 -4.76 8.33 -6.96
N ALA A 181 -5.08 7.92 -5.73
CA ALA A 181 -4.82 8.73 -4.55
C ALA A 181 -3.31 8.97 -4.35
N LEU A 182 -2.47 7.94 -4.51
CA LEU A 182 -1.02 8.06 -4.42
C LEU A 182 -0.47 9.05 -5.46
N LEU A 183 -0.88 8.91 -6.72
CA LEU A 183 -0.48 9.81 -7.81
C LEU A 183 -0.94 11.26 -7.55
N GLY A 184 -2.16 11.45 -7.07
CA GLY A 184 -2.67 12.77 -6.71
C GLY A 184 -1.87 13.42 -5.58
N LEU A 185 -1.54 12.65 -4.53
CA LEU A 185 -0.75 13.15 -3.41
C LEU A 185 0.71 13.42 -3.81
N LEU A 186 1.30 12.58 -4.67
CA LEU A 186 2.61 12.81 -5.26
C LEU A 186 2.65 14.08 -6.10
N ALA A 187 1.65 14.27 -6.97
CA ALA A 187 1.53 15.48 -7.78
C ALA A 187 1.40 16.72 -6.88
N TYR A 188 0.57 16.65 -5.83
CA TYR A 188 0.44 17.73 -4.86
C TYR A 188 1.76 18.04 -4.14
N ALA A 189 2.40 17.02 -3.58
CA ALA A 189 3.66 17.18 -2.84
C ALA A 189 4.79 17.70 -3.75
N GLY A 190 4.91 17.15 -4.96
CA GLY A 190 5.96 17.48 -5.92
C GLY A 190 5.77 18.83 -6.62
N ILE A 191 4.55 19.15 -7.05
CA ILE A 191 4.27 20.34 -7.88
C ILE A 191 3.88 21.53 -7.00
N VAL A 192 2.91 21.35 -6.10
CA VAL A 192 2.37 22.44 -5.29
C VAL A 192 3.29 22.73 -4.12
N ARG A 193 3.66 21.70 -3.35
CA ARG A 193 4.52 21.87 -2.18
C ARG A 193 6.00 21.94 -2.55
N ARG A 194 6.41 21.46 -3.74
CA ARG A 194 7.82 21.34 -4.17
C ARG A 194 8.67 20.54 -3.18
N ASP A 195 8.10 19.46 -2.64
CA ASP A 195 8.72 18.60 -1.65
C ASP A 195 9.42 17.41 -2.32
N HIS A 196 10.67 17.63 -2.71
CA HIS A 196 11.46 16.62 -3.39
C HIS A 196 11.79 15.42 -2.50
N LEU A 197 11.86 15.58 -1.17
CA LEU A 197 12.12 14.47 -0.26
C LEU A 197 10.96 13.49 -0.28
N VAL A 198 9.73 13.99 -0.18
CA VAL A 198 8.49 13.19 -0.25
C VAL A 198 8.45 12.39 -1.54
N VAL A 199 8.69 13.06 -2.68
CA VAL A 199 8.64 12.39 -4.00
C VAL A 199 9.73 11.33 -4.12
N ARG A 200 10.97 11.63 -3.71
CA ARG A 200 12.08 10.67 -3.79
C ARG A 200 11.85 9.43 -2.92
N LEU A 201 11.39 9.63 -1.68
CA LEU A 201 11.13 8.50 -0.79
C LEU A 201 9.97 7.65 -1.26
N ALA A 202 8.89 8.26 -1.77
CA ALA A 202 7.77 7.52 -2.33
C ALA A 202 8.16 6.71 -3.57
N VAL A 203 8.89 7.32 -4.52
CA VAL A 203 9.35 6.63 -5.75
C VAL A 203 10.35 5.52 -5.41
N PHE A 204 11.31 5.79 -4.52
CA PHE A 204 12.24 4.75 -4.04
C PHE A 204 11.49 3.59 -3.40
N ALA A 205 10.52 3.89 -2.55
CA ALA A 205 9.71 2.90 -1.86
C ALA A 205 8.79 2.08 -2.79
N PHE A 206 8.49 2.56 -4.00
CA PHE A 206 7.76 1.78 -4.99
C PHE A 206 8.60 0.61 -5.56
N VAL A 207 9.92 0.82 -5.72
CA VAL A 207 10.82 -0.08 -6.45
C VAL A 207 11.77 -0.88 -5.56
N ALA A 208 11.87 -0.54 -4.27
CA ALA A 208 12.74 -1.17 -3.30
C ALA A 208 12.14 -2.47 -2.73
#